data_AF-A0A0B8QFQ1-F1
#
_entry.id   AF-A0A0B8QFQ1-F1
#
_cell.length_a   1.000
_cell.length_b   1.000
_cell.length_c   1.000
_cell.angle_alpha   90.00
_cell.angle_beta   90.00
_cell.angle_gamma   90.00
#
_symmetry.space_group_name_H-M   'P 1'
#
loop_
_entity.id
_entity.type
_entity.pdbx_description
1 polymer ?
#
loop_
_entity_poly.entity_id
_entity_poly.type
_entity_poly.pdbx_seq_one_letter_code
_entity_poly.pdbx_strand_id
1 'polypeptide(L)' 'MLMPENKDKLVAVLTHHVVPGKVMAADVVKMDSAKTAHGDMVMIKVDGGNVMVDNAMVTATDIKASNGVIHVIDTVIIPK' A
#
# COMPACT_ATOMS: atom_id res chain seq x y z
N MET A 1 2.14 -25.23 -9.84
CA MET A 1 1.86 -24.07 -10.71
C MET A 1 0.56 -23.42 -10.25
N LEU A 2 0.46 -22.08 -10.27
CA LEU A 2 -0.78 -21.38 -9.90
C LEU A 2 -1.89 -21.72 -10.91
N MET A 3 -3.08 -22.04 -10.40
CA MET A 3 -4.28 -22.19 -11.24
C MET A 3 -4.60 -20.85 -11.91
N PRO A 4 -5.19 -20.83 -13.12
CA PRO A 4 -5.53 -19.58 -13.83
C PRO A 4 -6.32 -18.60 -12.95
N GLU A 5 -7.28 -19.10 -12.18
CA GLU A 5 -8.10 -18.34 -11.23
C GLU A 5 -7.29 -17.69 -10.10
N ASN A 6 -6.12 -18.24 -9.74
CA ASN A 6 -5.25 -17.66 -8.73
C ASN A 6 -4.42 -16.50 -9.27
N LYS A 7 -4.27 -16.38 -10.60
CA LYS A 7 -3.55 -15.26 -11.21
C LYS A 7 -4.34 -13.96 -11.04
N ASP A 8 -5.65 -13.99 -11.29
CA ASP A 8 -6.48 -12.79 -11.17
C ASP A 8 -6.54 -12.30 -9.72
N LYS A 9 -6.64 -13.22 -8.76
CA LYS A 9 -6.55 -12.90 -7.33
C LYS A 9 -5.20 -12.29 -6.95
N LEU A 10 -4.10 -12.85 -7.47
CA LEU A 10 -2.77 -12.32 -7.22
C LEU A 10 -2.61 -10.92 -7.83
N VAL A 11 -3.14 -10.68 -9.03
CA VAL A 11 -3.13 -9.35 -9.65
C VAL A 11 -3.92 -8.34 -8.81
N ALA A 12 -5.09 -8.72 -8.30
CA ALA A 12 -5.87 -7.87 -7.40
C ALA A 12 -5.08 -7.51 -6.14
N VAL A 13 -4.47 -8.50 -5.48
CA VAL A 13 -3.63 -8.26 -4.28
C VAL A 13 -2.47 -7.32 -4.62
N LEU A 14 -1.72 -7.57 -5.68
CA LEU A 14 -0.56 -6.75 -6.03
C LEU A 14 -0.95 -5.31 -6.41
N THR A 15 -2.03 -5.14 -7.17
CA THR A 15 -2.51 -3.81 -7.56
C THR A 15 -3.13 -3.03 -6.38
N HIS A 16 -3.59 -3.72 -5.34
CA HIS A 16 -4.05 -3.10 -4.11
C HIS A 16 -2.89 -2.53 -3.26
N HIS A 17 -1.66 -3.00 -3.46
CA HIS A 17 -0.47 -2.45 -2.78
C HIS A 17 0.17 -1.26 -3.53
N VAL A 18 -0.41 -0.83 -4.65
CA VAL A 18 0.13 0.25 -5.47
C VAL A 18 -0.80 1.45 -5.40
N VAL A 19 -0.26 2.62 -5.06
CA VAL A 19 -0.96 3.90 -5.15
C VAL A 19 -0.35 4.69 -6.30
N PRO A 20 -1.15 5.14 -7.30
CA PRO A 20 -0.62 5.93 -8.40
C PRO A 20 -0.19 7.32 -7.92
N GLY A 21 1.07 7.66 -8.19
CA GLY A 21 1.66 8.94 -7.81
C GLY A 21 2.97 8.78 -7.04
N LYS A 22 3.58 9.90 -6.65
CA LYS A 22 4.73 9.92 -5.74
C LYS A 22 4.26 10.49 -4.42
N VAL A 23 4.18 9.63 -3.40
CA VAL A 23 3.75 10.01 -2.05
C VAL A 23 4.89 9.72 -1.08
N MET A 24 5.51 10.78 -0.56
CA MET A 24 6.57 10.66 0.45
C MET A 24 5.96 10.45 1.83
N ALA A 25 6.72 9.96 2.80
CA ALA A 25 6.21 9.75 4.17
C ALA A 25 5.60 11.03 4.78
N ALA A 26 6.18 12.20 4.49
CA ALA A 26 5.69 13.50 4.94
C ALA A 26 4.31 13.89 4.36
N ASP A 27 3.92 13.29 3.23
CA ASP A 27 2.60 13.43 2.64
C ASP A 27 1.65 12.37 3.20
N VAL A 28 2.12 11.13 3.35
CA VAL A 28 1.33 10.00 3.90
C VAL A 28 0.74 10.34 5.26
N VAL A 29 1.52 10.95 6.17
CA VAL A 29 1.04 11.32 7.51
C VAL A 29 -0.05 12.40 7.54
N LYS A 30 -0.31 13.07 6.40
CA LYS A 30 -1.36 14.07 6.25
C LYS A 30 -2.60 13.53 5.52
N MET A 31 -2.56 12.27 5.10
CA MET A 31 -3.63 11.61 4.36
C MET A 31 -4.41 10.69 5.28
N ASP A 32 -5.74 10.68 5.14
CA ASP A 32 -6.61 9.74 5.85
C ASP A 32 -6.86 8.46 5.01
N SER A 33 -6.70 8.55 3.69
CA SER A 33 -6.87 7.43 2.77
C SER A 33 -6.19 7.68 1.43
N ALA A 34 -5.93 6.61 0.69
CA ALA A 34 -5.41 6.66 -0.67
C ALA A 34 -6.14 5.68 -1.58
N LYS A 35 -6.39 6.07 -2.84
CA LYS A 35 -6.95 5.18 -3.85
C LYS A 35 -5.84 4.32 -4.45
N THR A 36 -6.01 3.02 -4.44
CA THR A 36 -5.05 2.06 -5.00
C THR A 36 -5.24 1.92 -6.52
N ALA A 37 -4.25 1.33 -7.21
CA ALA A 37 -4.33 0.99 -8.62
C ALA A 37 -5.37 -0.11 -8.89
N HIS A 38 -5.72 -0.91 -7.88
CA HIS A 38 -6.85 -1.84 -7.96
C HIS A 38 -8.19 -1.10 -8.07
N GLY A 39 -8.30 0.07 -7.45
CA GLY A 39 -9.50 0.93 -7.47
C GLY A 39 -10.09 1.17 -6.07
N ASP A 40 -9.79 0.28 -5.13
CA ASP A 40 -10.22 0.39 -3.73
C ASP A 40 -9.41 1.42 -2.95
N MET A 41 -9.99 1.91 -1.85
CA MET A 41 -9.35 2.82 -0.91
C MET A 41 -8.68 2.03 0.20
N VAL A 42 -7.44 2.41 0.54
CA VAL A 42 -6.77 1.99 1.79
C VAL A 42 -6.86 3.14 2.80
N MET A 43 -7.09 2.82 4.07
CA MET A 43 -7.06 3.81 5.14
C MET A 43 -5.64 4.03 5.64
N ILE A 44 -5.29 5.28 5.90
CA ILE A 44 -3.99 5.64 6.47
C ILE A 44 -4.26 6.24 7.85
N LYS A 45 -3.59 5.72 8.87
CA LYS A 45 -3.68 6.23 10.24
C LYS A 45 -2.30 6.28 10.88
N VAL A 46 -2.10 7.23 11.77
CA VAL A 46 -0.90 7.30 12.61
C VAL A 46 -1.28 6.84 14.01
N ASP A 47 -0.70 5.74 14.46
CA ASP A 47 -0.96 5.15 15.78
C ASP A 47 0.35 5.01 16.55
N GLY A 48 0.45 5.67 17.72
CA GLY A 48 1.65 5.63 18.56
C GLY A 48 2.95 6.10 17.89
N GLY A 49 2.86 6.94 16.85
CA GLY A 49 4.00 7.39 16.04
C GLY A 49 4.34 6.48 14.85
N ASN A 50 3.60 5.37 14.68
CA ASN A 50 3.75 4.47 13.54
C ASN A 50 2.67 4.78 12.50
N VAL A 51 3.06 4.72 11.22
CA VAL A 51 2.10 4.82 10.10
C VAL A 51 1.52 3.43 9.85
N MET A 52 0.20 3.36 9.78
CA MET A 52 -0.54 2.15 9.48
C MET A 52 -1.32 2.37 8.18
N VAL A 53 -1.25 1.40 7.28
CA VAL A 53 -2.08 1.31 6.07
C VAL A 53 -3.04 0.15 6.26
N ASP A 54 -4.31 0.44 6.50
CA ASP A 54 -5.31 -0.47 7.04
C ASP A 54 -4.83 -1.21 8.30
N ASN A 55 -4.48 -2.49 8.16
CA ASN A 55 -3.97 -3.36 9.23
C ASN A 55 -2.46 -3.59 9.15
N ALA A 56 -1.77 -3.00 8.17
CA ALA A 56 -0.34 -3.18 7.96
C ALA A 56 0.45 -2.01 8.54
N MET A 57 1.49 -2.31 9.32
CA MET A 57 2.39 -1.30 9.86
C MET A 57 3.51 -1.01 8.87
N VAL A 58 3.78 0.28 8.64
CA VAL A 58 4.92 0.71 7.84
C VAL A 58 6.19 0.59 8.67
N THR A 59 7.13 -0.24 8.22
CA THR A 59 8.39 -0.56 8.92
C THR A 59 9.60 0.20 8.36
N ALA A 60 9.52 0.63 7.10
CA ALA A 60 10.50 1.52 6.48
C ALA A 60 9.83 2.41 5.43
N THR A 61 10.31 3.64 5.27
CA THR A 61 9.73 4.63 4.37
C THR A 61 10.77 5.23 3.44
N ASP A 62 10.30 5.97 2.43
CA ASP A 62 11.11 6.85 1.59
C ASP A 62 12.24 6.15 0.81
N ILE A 63 12.05 4.87 0.48
CA ILE A 63 12.94 4.15 -0.43
C ILE A 63 12.65 4.64 -1.85
N LYS A 64 13.53 5.50 -2.36
CA LYS A 64 13.38 6.11 -3.68
C LYS A 64 13.63 5.08 -4.77
N ALA A 65 12.67 4.95 -5.68
CA ALA A 65 12.79 4.21 -6.92
C ALA A 65 12.73 5.19 -8.11
N SER A 66 13.22 4.77 -9.27
CA SER A 66 13.22 5.62 -10.49
C SER A 66 11.81 6.11 -10.87
N ASN A 67 10.78 5.33 -10.54
CA ASN A 67 9.38 5.57 -10.89
C ASN A 67 8.48 5.90 -9.70
N GLY A 68 8.99 5.99 -8.47
CA GLY A 68 8.12 6.11 -7.29
C GLY A 68 8.85 6.11 -5.96
N VAL A 69 8.09 5.81 -4.91
CA VAL A 69 8.59 5.65 -3.54
C VAL A 69 8.05 4.34 -3.01
N ILE A 70 8.91 3.55 -2.37
CA ILE A 70 8.53 2.30 -1.72
C ILE A 70 8.45 2.56 -0.21
N HIS A 71 7.34 2.14 0.37
CA HIS A 71 7.14 2.03 1.82
C HIS A 71 7.00 0.55 2.15
N VAL A 72 7.81 0.05 3.08
CA VAL A 72 7.83 -1.36 3.49
C VAL A 72 6.78 -1.56 4.57
N ILE A 73 5.97 -2.61 4.43
CA ILE A 73 4.93 -2.99 5.39
C ILE A 73 5.16 -4.39 5.93
N ASP A 74 4.68 -4.68 7.12
CA ASP A 74 4.82 -5.98 7.79
C ASP A 74 3.75 -7.02 7.41
N THR A 75 2.64 -6.57 6.84
CA THR A 75 1.45 -7.40 6.59
C THR A 75 0.90 -7.16 5.18
N VAL A 76 0.47 -8.23 4.51
CA VAL A 76 -0.18 -8.14 3.19
C VAL A 76 -1.59 -7.55 3.34
N ILE A 77 -1.89 -6.53 2.54
CA ILE A 77 -3.22 -5.88 2.49
C ILE A 77 -4.09 -6.60 1.46
N ILE A 78 -5.20 -7.17 1.90
CA ILE A 78 -6.10 -7.93 1.04
C ILE A 78 -7.25 -7.02 0.56
N PRO A 79 -7.48 -6.92 -0.77
CA PRO A 79 -8.61 -6.16 -1.33
C PRO A 79 -9.95 -6.73 -0.86
N LYS A 80 -10.98 -5.88 -0.79
CA LYS A 80 -12.31 -6.23 -0.24
C LYS A 80 -13.25 -6.83 -1.28
#